data_AF-A0A962HCD2-F1
#
_entry.id   AF-A0A962HCD2-F1
#
_cell.length_a   1.000
_cell.length_b   1.000
_cell.length_c   1.000
_cell.angle_alpha   90.00
_cell.angle_beta   90.00
_cell.angle_gamma   90.00
#
_symmetry.space_group_name_H-M   'P 1'
#
loop_
_entity.id
_entity.type
_entity.pdbx_description
1 polymer ?
#
loop_
_entity_poly.entity_id
_entity_poly.type
_entity_poly.pdbx_seq_one_letter_code
_entity_poly.pdbx_strand_id
1 'polypeptide(L)'
;CPPAAWYLTANDDQGGGTYQVIEALRDRIDVIVQALAFNPRFLGELLTRIEEDARPEEFVPREIIFNEDEMRRMGKAVRAVPMSAPVRRRLEFFASQFEYMDVAGDQFEYKSKDTARLAGTDWNWLTAQDDGRDRLKDLGCHTRNGLSVRNLMTLISYAKAMAWFRGNEEVELDDLRQVLPFVLNDKLKPDLDSPFFQATSNTGFRSDRIGWLRHLFDASCQEYDRLELDAKDPVADLAAELQRGLEGVEEPEVRKRLARIERQIAQIAKGGKIYGPLHDDLLLLKSLHQRYTNYLHWLVQG
;
A
#
# COMPACT_ATOMS: atom_id res chain seq x y z
N CYS A 1 17.23 -13.52 23.60
CA CYS A 1 17.68 -12.28 22.94
C CYS A 1 16.55 -11.27 22.99
N PRO A 2 16.81 -9.99 23.31
CA PRO A 2 15.83 -8.94 23.07
C PRO A 2 15.47 -8.92 21.57
N PRO A 3 14.27 -8.48 21.19
CA PRO A 3 13.91 -8.34 19.78
C PRO A 3 14.83 -7.29 19.15
N ALA A 4 15.80 -7.77 18.35
CA ALA A 4 16.73 -6.95 17.58
C ALA A 4 16.27 -6.90 16.12
N ALA A 5 16.62 -5.82 15.41
CA ALA A 5 16.43 -5.75 13.97
C ALA A 5 17.34 -6.77 13.26
N TRP A 6 16.81 -7.44 12.25
CA TRP A 6 17.56 -8.38 11.42
C TRP A 6 17.97 -7.67 10.14
N TYR A 7 19.28 -7.54 9.93
CA TYR A 7 19.84 -7.01 8.69
C TYR A 7 20.36 -8.18 7.86
N LEU A 8 19.81 -8.32 6.66
CA LEU A 8 20.18 -9.37 5.72
C LEU A 8 20.75 -8.71 4.48
N THR A 9 21.91 -9.17 4.04
CA THR A 9 22.53 -8.76 2.77
C THR A 9 22.53 -9.95 1.83
N ALA A 10 22.03 -9.77 0.62
CA ALA A 10 22.09 -10.76 -0.44
C ALA A 10 22.68 -10.10 -1.70
N ASN A 11 23.51 -10.86 -2.43
CA ASN A 11 23.95 -10.45 -3.76
C ASN A 11 22.82 -10.69 -4.76
N ASP A 12 22.78 -9.88 -5.82
CA ASP A 12 21.75 -9.99 -6.85
C ASP A 12 21.78 -11.37 -7.54
N ASP A 13 20.59 -11.93 -7.77
CA ASP A 13 20.33 -13.23 -8.39
C ASP A 13 20.91 -13.30 -9.82
N GLN A 14 21.08 -12.15 -10.50
CA GLN A 14 21.73 -12.08 -11.83
C GLN A 14 23.26 -12.24 -11.80
N GLY A 15 23.89 -12.10 -10.63
CA GLY A 15 25.34 -12.17 -10.45
C GLY A 15 25.90 -13.58 -10.19
N GLY A 16 25.06 -14.63 -10.26
CA GLY A 16 25.48 -16.02 -10.01
C GLY A 16 25.74 -16.36 -8.53
N GLY A 17 25.14 -15.61 -7.61
CA GLY A 17 25.24 -15.84 -6.16
C GLY A 17 24.38 -17.00 -5.64
N THR A 18 24.84 -17.60 -4.54
CA THR A 18 24.37 -18.83 -3.89
C THR A 18 22.98 -18.69 -3.23
N TYR A 19 22.03 -19.50 -3.69
CA TYR A 19 20.64 -19.69 -3.19
C TYR A 19 19.71 -18.47 -3.26
N GLN A 20 18.62 -18.60 -4.02
CA GLN A 20 17.56 -17.59 -4.09
C GLN A 20 16.91 -17.40 -2.71
N VAL A 21 16.76 -16.14 -2.30
CA VAL A 21 15.89 -15.80 -1.16
C VAL A 21 14.46 -16.16 -1.55
N ILE A 22 13.89 -17.17 -0.88
CA ILE A 22 12.54 -17.66 -1.18
C ILE A 22 11.49 -16.58 -0.91
N GLU A 23 10.39 -16.61 -1.67
CA GLU A 23 9.31 -15.62 -1.59
C GLU A 23 8.76 -15.45 -0.15
N ALA A 24 8.61 -16.55 0.58
CA ALA A 24 8.14 -16.55 1.97
C ALA A 24 9.05 -15.76 2.92
N LEU A 25 10.37 -15.74 2.66
CA LEU A 25 11.32 -14.96 3.43
C LEU A 25 11.30 -13.50 2.97
N ARG A 26 11.24 -13.25 1.65
CA ARG A 26 11.07 -11.91 1.09
C ARG A 26 9.84 -11.23 1.67
N ASP A 27 8.69 -11.92 1.80
CA ASP A 27 7.46 -11.39 2.40
C ASP A 27 7.61 -10.97 3.88
N ARG A 28 8.60 -11.52 4.59
CA ARG A 28 8.90 -11.17 6.00
C ARG A 28 9.93 -10.05 6.17
N ILE A 29 10.55 -9.59 5.09
CA ILE A 29 11.43 -8.42 5.11
C ILE A 29 10.56 -7.17 5.00
N ASP A 30 10.72 -6.24 5.95
CA ASP A 30 9.95 -4.99 6.00
C ASP A 30 10.39 -3.99 4.94
N VAL A 31 11.71 -3.82 4.78
CA VAL A 31 12.31 -2.80 3.91
C VAL A 31 13.46 -3.40 3.13
N ILE A 32 13.50 -3.10 1.83
CA ILE A 32 14.59 -3.49 0.94
C ILE A 32 15.22 -2.23 0.37
N VAL A 33 16.53 -2.10 0.56
CA VAL A 33 17.33 -0.99 0.04
C VAL A 33 18.39 -1.55 -0.86
N GLN A 34 18.46 -1.05 -2.10
CA GLN A 34 19.58 -1.32 -2.98
C GLN A 34 20.79 -0.52 -2.51
N ALA A 35 21.90 -1.21 -2.23
CA ALA A 35 23.17 -0.54 -1.98
C ALA A 35 23.62 0.15 -3.27
N LEU A 36 23.69 1.48 -3.23
CA LEU A 36 24.17 2.27 -4.36
C LEU A 36 25.67 2.05 -4.57
N ALA A 37 26.14 2.32 -5.79
CA ALA A 37 27.56 2.23 -6.12
C ALA A 37 28.38 3.14 -5.19
N PHE A 38 29.48 2.60 -4.66
CA PHE A 38 30.43 3.37 -3.89
C PHE A 38 31.03 4.49 -4.76
N ASN A 39 31.08 5.71 -4.24
CA ASN A 39 31.72 6.82 -4.93
C ASN A 39 33.25 6.75 -4.74
N PRO A 40 34.05 6.53 -5.82
CA PRO A 40 35.49 6.34 -5.70
C PRO A 40 36.26 7.52 -5.11
N ARG A 41 35.65 8.72 -5.02
CA ARG A 41 36.27 9.87 -4.37
C ARG A 41 36.47 9.69 -2.86
N PHE A 42 35.78 8.73 -2.24
CA PHE A 42 35.95 8.39 -0.82
C PHE A 42 37.00 7.29 -0.57
N LEU A 43 37.80 6.91 -1.59
CA LEU A 43 38.86 5.91 -1.41
C LEU A 43 39.88 6.30 -0.34
N GLY A 44 40.18 7.60 -0.17
CA GLY A 44 41.08 8.08 0.89
C GLY A 44 40.57 7.73 2.29
N GLU A 45 39.27 7.88 2.53
CA GLU A 45 38.65 7.53 3.83
C GLU A 45 38.71 6.03 4.10
N LEU A 46 38.53 5.20 3.05
CA LEU A 46 38.70 3.75 3.19
C LEU A 46 40.14 3.37 3.51
N LEU A 47 41.13 4.04 2.89
CA LEU A 47 42.54 3.81 3.17
C LEU A 47 42.87 4.16 4.62
N THR A 48 42.47 5.35 5.10
CA THR A 48 42.68 5.76 6.49
C THR A 48 42.10 4.74 7.47
N ARG A 49 40.88 4.26 7.22
CA ARG A 49 40.25 3.25 8.09
C ARG A 49 41.00 1.91 8.13
N ILE A 50 41.58 1.49 7.01
CA ILE A 50 42.40 0.27 6.95
C ILE A 50 43.73 0.48 7.68
N GLU A 51 44.38 1.63 7.47
CA GLU A 51 45.67 1.96 8.07
C GLU A 51 45.58 2.15 9.59
N GLU A 52 44.46 2.67 10.09
CA GLU A 52 44.21 2.93 11.52
C GLU A 52 43.48 1.77 12.23
N ASP A 53 43.14 0.68 11.52
CA ASP A 53 42.29 -0.43 12.02
C ASP A 53 40.98 0.07 12.67
N ALA A 54 40.45 1.18 12.15
CA ALA A 54 39.34 1.90 12.78
C ALA A 54 37.98 1.34 12.36
N ARG A 55 37.16 0.98 13.35
CA ARG A 55 35.85 0.34 13.13
C ARG A 55 34.72 1.37 13.09
N PRO A 56 33.72 1.25 12.20
CA PRO A 56 32.62 2.22 12.08
C PRO A 56 31.94 2.57 13.41
N GLU A 57 31.73 1.56 14.25
CA GLU A 57 31.04 1.70 15.54
C GLU A 57 31.80 2.58 16.55
N GLU A 58 33.12 2.76 16.38
CA GLU A 58 33.96 3.58 17.25
C GLU A 58 33.77 5.08 17.00
N PHE A 59 33.24 5.45 15.82
CA PHE A 59 32.98 6.83 15.44
C PHE A 59 31.58 7.31 15.81
N VAL A 60 30.73 6.45 16.36
CA VAL A 60 29.37 6.83 16.79
C VAL A 60 29.45 7.55 18.14
N PRO A 61 29.05 8.83 18.24
CA PRO A 61 29.06 9.56 19.51
C PRO A 61 28.20 8.83 20.56
N ARG A 62 28.70 8.76 21.80
CA ARG A 62 28.00 8.02 22.87
C ARG A 62 26.63 8.63 23.20
N GLU A 63 26.48 9.92 22.95
CA GLU A 63 25.27 10.72 23.18
C GLU A 63 24.09 10.30 22.30
N ILE A 64 24.34 9.56 21.21
CA ILE A 64 23.31 9.08 20.28
C ILE A 64 23.11 7.55 20.34
N ILE A 65 23.76 6.87 21.29
CA ILE A 65 23.60 5.43 21.52
C ILE A 65 22.49 5.22 22.55
N PHE A 66 21.35 4.70 22.09
CA PHE A 66 20.21 4.41 22.95
C PHE A 66 20.38 3.12 23.75
N ASN A 67 19.97 3.14 25.02
CA ASN A 67 19.82 1.93 25.83
C ASN A 67 18.44 1.25 25.59
N GLU A 68 18.23 0.07 26.18
CA GLU A 68 17.00 -0.71 25.97
C GLU A 68 15.72 0.03 26.41
N ASP A 69 15.77 0.78 27.51
CA ASP A 69 14.63 1.52 28.03
C ASP A 69 14.32 2.75 27.16
N GLU A 70 15.34 3.42 26.64
CA GLU A 70 15.21 4.49 25.64
C GLU A 70 14.60 3.96 24.35
N MET A 71 15.09 2.84 23.81
CA MET A 71 14.52 2.21 22.62
C MET A 71 13.05 1.82 22.84
N ARG A 72 12.70 1.28 24.01
CA ARG A 72 11.31 0.93 24.34
C ARG A 72 10.41 2.15 24.43
N ARG A 73 10.89 3.23 25.06
CA ARG A 73 10.17 4.52 25.13
C ARG A 73 9.99 5.13 23.75
N MET A 74 11.05 5.17 22.95
CA MET A 74 11.03 5.64 21.56
C MET A 74 10.02 4.83 20.72
N GLY A 75 10.05 3.50 20.79
CA GLY A 75 9.11 2.66 20.06
C GLY A 75 7.64 2.87 20.47
N LYS A 76 7.36 3.24 21.73
CA LYS A 76 6.03 3.69 22.15
C LYS A 76 5.68 5.06 21.58
N ALA A 77 6.61 6.01 21.62
CA ALA A 77 6.40 7.36 21.09
C ALA A 77 6.13 7.35 19.57
N VAL A 78 6.91 6.58 18.80
CA VAL A 78 6.69 6.38 17.36
C VAL A 78 5.29 5.84 17.07
N ARG A 79 4.84 4.79 17.80
CA ARG A 79 3.49 4.24 17.59
C ARG A 79 2.37 5.23 17.93
N ALA A 80 2.63 6.14 18.86
CA ALA A 80 1.68 7.15 19.32
C ALA A 80 1.52 8.33 18.34
N VAL A 81 2.43 8.51 17.37
CA VAL A 81 2.29 9.56 16.34
C VAL A 81 0.98 9.34 15.58
N PRO A 82 0.06 10.33 15.56
CA PRO A 82 -1.21 10.23 14.86
C PRO A 82 -1.01 10.23 13.35
N MET A 83 -1.90 9.52 12.65
CA MET A 83 -2.07 9.60 11.22
C MET A 83 -3.47 10.17 10.98
N SER A 84 -3.54 11.40 10.49
CA SER A 84 -4.79 12.09 10.25
C SER A 84 -5.62 11.39 9.16
N ALA A 85 -6.95 11.58 9.18
CA ALA A 85 -7.83 10.97 8.21
C ALA A 85 -7.47 11.32 6.74
N PRO A 86 -7.09 12.56 6.38
CA PRO A 86 -6.69 12.90 5.01
C PRO A 86 -5.48 12.10 4.49
N VAL A 87 -4.50 11.81 5.37
CA VAL A 87 -3.32 11.01 5.03
C VAL A 87 -3.69 9.53 4.93
N ARG A 88 -4.46 9.02 5.91
CA ARG A 88 -4.93 7.64 5.91
C ARG A 88 -5.74 7.31 4.66
N ARG A 89 -6.66 8.20 4.25
CA ARG A 89 -7.53 8.01 3.08
C ARG A 89 -6.78 7.99 1.75
N ARG A 90 -5.69 8.75 1.64
CA ARG A 90 -4.79 8.67 0.47
C ARG A 90 -4.04 7.33 0.42
N LEU A 91 -3.63 6.79 1.57
CA LEU A 91 -3.05 5.45 1.63
C LEU A 91 -4.10 4.36 1.29
N GLU A 92 -5.33 4.49 1.77
CA GLU A 92 -6.46 3.60 1.43
C GLU A 92 -6.70 3.62 -0.09
N PHE A 93 -6.83 4.81 -0.68
CA PHE A 93 -7.05 4.98 -2.12
C PHE A 93 -5.88 4.52 -2.99
N PHE A 94 -4.65 4.66 -2.50
CA PHE A 94 -3.48 4.10 -3.16
C PHE A 94 -3.52 2.57 -3.15
N ALA A 95 -3.85 1.97 -2.01
CA ALA A 95 -3.92 0.52 -1.88
C ALA A 95 -5.00 -0.10 -2.79
N SER A 96 -6.16 0.56 -2.90
CA SER A 96 -7.30 0.07 -3.69
C SER A 96 -7.04 0.03 -5.19
N GLN A 97 -5.97 0.65 -5.70
CA GLN A 97 -5.66 0.63 -7.13
C GLN A 97 -5.29 -0.76 -7.66
N PHE A 98 -4.72 -1.61 -6.82
CA PHE A 98 -3.86 -2.69 -7.34
C PHE A 98 -4.49 -4.07 -7.33
N GLU A 99 -5.55 -4.32 -6.57
CA GLU A 99 -6.06 -5.68 -6.37
C GLU A 99 -7.06 -6.11 -7.46
N TYR A 100 -7.83 -5.19 -8.02
CA TYR A 100 -8.92 -5.51 -8.94
C TYR A 100 -8.46 -6.14 -10.26
N MET A 101 -9.09 -7.26 -10.61
CA MET A 101 -8.96 -7.93 -11.90
C MET A 101 -10.31 -8.55 -12.30
N ASP A 102 -10.96 -7.93 -13.28
CA ASP A 102 -12.31 -8.31 -13.71
C ASP A 102 -12.41 -9.77 -14.15
N VAL A 103 -11.41 -10.25 -14.89
CA VAL A 103 -11.39 -11.60 -15.47
C VAL A 103 -10.93 -12.70 -14.50
N ALA A 104 -10.62 -12.37 -13.24
CA ALA A 104 -10.08 -13.34 -12.29
C ALA A 104 -11.14 -14.29 -11.68
N GLY A 105 -12.41 -13.88 -11.66
CA GLY A 105 -13.48 -14.68 -11.07
C GLY A 105 -14.87 -14.25 -11.51
N ASP A 106 -15.80 -15.21 -11.48
CA ASP A 106 -17.20 -14.98 -11.84
C ASP A 106 -17.96 -14.18 -10.77
N GLN A 107 -17.70 -14.49 -9.49
CA GLN A 107 -18.27 -13.74 -8.38
C GLN A 107 -17.54 -12.42 -8.20
N PHE A 108 -18.29 -11.37 -7.90
CA PHE A 108 -17.77 -10.01 -7.79
C PHE A 108 -16.62 -9.89 -6.76
N GLU A 109 -16.72 -10.63 -5.65
CA GLU A 109 -15.71 -10.66 -4.58
C GLU A 109 -14.41 -11.32 -5.01
N TYR A 110 -14.45 -12.20 -6.01
CA TYR A 110 -13.31 -12.98 -6.46
C TYR A 110 -12.60 -12.35 -7.67
N LYS A 111 -13.04 -11.16 -8.10
CA LYS A 111 -12.39 -10.36 -9.16
C LYS A 111 -11.12 -9.67 -8.65
N SER A 112 -10.17 -10.47 -8.16
CA SER A 112 -8.91 -10.03 -7.55
C SER A 112 -7.71 -10.71 -8.18
N LYS A 113 -6.57 -10.00 -8.23
CA LYS A 113 -5.31 -10.57 -8.72
C LYS A 113 -4.82 -11.70 -7.83
N ASP A 114 -5.10 -11.67 -6.54
CA ASP A 114 -4.75 -12.76 -5.63
C ASP A 114 -5.53 -14.03 -5.99
N THR A 115 -6.82 -13.93 -6.36
CA THR A 115 -7.60 -15.08 -6.84
C THR A 115 -6.96 -15.68 -8.10
N ALA A 116 -6.61 -14.86 -9.08
CA ALA A 116 -5.92 -15.31 -10.29
C ALA A 116 -4.57 -15.98 -10.00
N ARG A 117 -3.78 -15.37 -9.10
CA ARG A 117 -2.46 -15.87 -8.68
C ARG A 117 -2.58 -17.23 -7.98
N LEU A 118 -3.51 -17.37 -7.04
CA LEU A 118 -3.72 -18.61 -6.29
C LEU A 118 -4.27 -19.73 -7.16
N ALA A 119 -5.05 -19.40 -8.20
CA ALA A 119 -5.51 -20.37 -9.19
C ALA A 119 -4.41 -20.84 -10.15
N GLY A 120 -3.23 -20.20 -10.15
CA GLY A 120 -2.11 -20.56 -11.02
C GLY A 120 -2.37 -20.30 -12.50
N THR A 121 -3.28 -19.38 -12.82
CA THR A 121 -3.65 -19.04 -14.20
C THR A 121 -2.54 -18.24 -14.89
N ASP A 122 -2.38 -18.43 -16.20
CA ASP A 122 -1.42 -17.66 -16.99
C ASP A 122 -1.79 -16.17 -17.03
N TRP A 123 -0.83 -15.33 -16.64
CA TRP A 123 -1.02 -13.88 -16.52
C TRP A 123 -1.28 -13.20 -17.87
N ASN A 124 -0.60 -13.65 -18.92
CA ASN A 124 -0.74 -13.05 -20.25
C ASN A 124 -2.09 -13.39 -20.86
N TRP A 125 -2.58 -14.61 -20.64
CA TRP A 125 -3.92 -15.03 -21.03
C TRP A 125 -5.02 -14.23 -20.32
N LEU A 126 -4.89 -13.97 -19.02
CA LEU A 126 -5.85 -13.13 -18.28
C LEU A 126 -5.83 -11.68 -18.77
N THR A 127 -4.66 -11.06 -18.84
CA THR A 127 -4.54 -9.66 -19.26
C THR A 127 -4.92 -9.42 -20.72
N ALA A 128 -4.91 -10.46 -21.58
CA ALA A 128 -5.41 -10.38 -22.95
C ALA A 128 -6.96 -10.34 -23.03
N GLN A 129 -7.66 -10.81 -22.00
CA GLN A 129 -9.13 -10.77 -21.92
C GLN A 129 -9.66 -9.50 -21.28
N ASP A 130 -8.81 -8.69 -20.65
CA ASP A 130 -9.19 -7.44 -20.01
C ASP A 130 -9.36 -6.32 -21.06
N ASP A 131 -10.60 -6.10 -21.49
CA ASP A 131 -11.00 -5.11 -22.49
C ASP A 131 -11.72 -3.88 -21.88
N GLY A 132 -12.07 -3.95 -20.60
CA GLY A 132 -12.90 -2.96 -19.93
C GLY A 132 -12.17 -1.67 -19.55
N ARG A 133 -10.86 -1.70 -19.32
CA ARG A 133 -10.11 -0.62 -18.65
C ARG A 133 -9.12 0.09 -19.55
N ASP A 134 -8.86 1.38 -19.28
CA ASP A 134 -7.76 2.10 -19.92
C ASP A 134 -6.43 1.64 -19.31
N ARG A 135 -5.83 0.60 -19.89
CA ARG A 135 -4.59 -0.04 -19.39
C ARG A 135 -3.37 0.88 -19.34
N LEU A 136 -3.42 2.03 -20.02
CA LEU A 136 -2.33 3.02 -19.95
C LEU A 136 -2.45 3.86 -18.68
N LYS A 137 -3.67 4.27 -18.31
CA LYS A 137 -3.95 5.13 -17.15
C LYS A 137 -4.22 4.38 -15.86
N ASP A 138 -4.80 3.18 -15.94
CA ASP A 138 -5.12 2.37 -14.77
C ASP A 138 -3.83 1.89 -14.10
N LEU A 139 -3.55 2.40 -12.90
CA LEU A 139 -2.40 2.03 -12.09
C LEU A 139 -2.42 0.53 -11.74
N GLY A 140 -3.62 -0.05 -11.62
CA GLY A 140 -3.79 -1.48 -11.45
C GLY A 140 -3.22 -2.28 -12.61
N CYS A 141 -3.25 -1.78 -13.85
CA CYS A 141 -2.66 -2.48 -15.00
C CYS A 141 -1.13 -2.44 -15.03
N HIS A 142 -0.49 -1.62 -14.18
CA HIS A 142 0.97 -1.55 -14.11
C HIS A 142 1.56 -2.66 -13.23
N THR A 143 0.73 -3.42 -12.49
CA THR A 143 1.18 -4.38 -11.50
C THR A 143 0.59 -5.77 -11.70
N ARG A 144 1.36 -6.80 -11.33
CA ARG A 144 0.95 -8.21 -11.37
C ARG A 144 0.21 -8.68 -10.11
N ASN A 145 0.25 -7.89 -9.05
CA ASN A 145 -0.35 -8.20 -7.75
C ASN A 145 -0.80 -6.91 -7.04
N GLY A 146 -1.61 -7.06 -5.99
CA GLY A 146 -1.90 -5.99 -5.06
C GLY A 146 -1.00 -5.97 -3.83
N LEU A 147 -1.46 -5.26 -2.78
CA LEU A 147 -0.72 -5.04 -1.55
C LEU A 147 -1.21 -5.96 -0.45
N SER A 148 -0.29 -6.58 0.28
CA SER A 148 -0.63 -7.35 1.48
C SER A 148 -0.90 -6.43 2.67
N VAL A 149 -1.68 -6.93 3.64
CA VAL A 149 -1.90 -6.24 4.92
C VAL A 149 -0.58 -5.95 5.64
N ARG A 150 0.41 -6.86 5.54
CA ARG A 150 1.74 -6.64 6.12
C ARG A 150 2.42 -5.42 5.48
N ASN A 151 2.38 -5.28 4.16
CA ASN A 151 2.95 -4.12 3.49
C ASN A 151 2.32 -2.82 4.02
N LEU A 152 0.99 -2.78 4.20
CA LEU A 152 0.28 -1.62 4.74
C LEU A 152 0.67 -1.33 6.19
N MET A 153 0.76 -2.35 7.04
CA MET A 153 1.22 -2.21 8.43
C MET A 153 2.65 -1.68 8.51
N THR A 154 3.54 -2.15 7.64
CA THR A 154 4.93 -1.70 7.55
C THR A 154 4.97 -0.24 7.07
N LEU A 155 4.23 0.13 6.02
CA LEU A 155 4.12 1.52 5.55
C LEU A 155 3.68 2.46 6.67
N ILE A 156 2.61 2.12 7.40
CA ILE A 156 2.11 2.94 8.52
C ILE A 156 3.17 3.07 9.62
N SER A 157 3.83 1.96 9.98
CA SER A 157 4.84 1.97 11.04
C SER A 157 6.06 2.82 10.68
N TYR A 158 6.55 2.71 9.44
CA TYR A 158 7.69 3.47 8.96
C TYR A 158 7.35 4.95 8.72
N ALA A 159 6.15 5.28 8.23
CA ALA A 159 5.73 6.67 8.09
C ALA A 159 5.63 7.38 9.45
N LYS A 160 5.10 6.69 10.48
CA LYS A 160 5.12 7.19 11.86
C LYS A 160 6.54 7.37 12.40
N ALA A 161 7.44 6.45 12.09
CA ALA A 161 8.84 6.58 12.48
C ALA A 161 9.51 7.78 11.80
N MET A 162 9.28 7.98 10.50
CA MET A 162 9.78 9.14 9.76
C MET A 162 9.30 10.45 10.36
N ALA A 163 8.00 10.59 10.60
CA ALA A 163 7.43 11.77 11.23
C ALA A 163 8.08 12.05 12.60
N TRP A 164 8.20 11.02 13.44
CA TRP A 164 8.83 11.15 14.76
C TRP A 164 10.29 11.59 14.68
N PHE A 165 11.11 10.96 13.83
CA PHE A 165 12.53 11.31 13.68
C PHE A 165 12.74 12.69 13.04
N ARG A 166 11.77 13.17 12.26
CA ARG A 166 11.75 14.54 11.72
C ARG A 166 11.30 15.59 12.73
N GLY A 167 10.74 15.16 13.87
CA GLY A 167 10.19 16.04 14.89
C GLY A 167 8.77 16.53 14.60
N ASN A 168 8.05 15.86 13.69
CA ASN A 168 6.66 16.19 13.35
C ASN A 168 5.70 15.61 14.40
N GLU A 169 4.63 16.35 14.69
CA GLU A 169 3.58 15.92 15.63
C GLU A 169 2.62 14.90 15.02
N GLU A 170 2.50 14.85 13.69
CA GLU A 170 1.66 13.92 12.96
C GLU A 170 2.35 13.43 11.68
N VAL A 171 1.85 12.33 11.13
CA VAL A 171 2.32 11.80 9.84
C VAL A 171 1.84 12.70 8.70
N GLU A 172 2.77 13.12 7.84
CA GLU A 172 2.48 13.85 6.61
C GLU A 172 2.54 12.94 5.38
N LEU A 173 2.02 13.41 4.24
CA LEU A 173 2.10 12.66 2.99
C LEU A 173 3.53 12.44 2.50
N ASP A 174 4.45 13.38 2.76
CA ASP A 174 5.85 13.19 2.41
C ASP A 174 6.45 12.01 3.17
N ASP A 175 6.08 11.77 4.43
CA ASP A 175 6.58 10.62 5.20
C ASP A 175 6.24 9.29 4.51
N LEU A 176 5.00 9.15 4.02
CA LEU A 176 4.59 7.99 3.22
C LEU A 176 5.37 7.92 1.91
N ARG A 177 5.47 9.05 1.19
CA ARG A 177 6.14 9.13 -0.10
C ARG A 177 7.61 8.71 -0.02
N GLN A 178 8.30 9.03 1.08
CA GLN A 178 9.72 8.68 1.25
C GLN A 178 9.95 7.21 1.57
N VAL A 179 9.07 6.57 2.36
CA VAL A 179 9.26 5.16 2.79
C VAL A 179 8.70 4.16 1.79
N LEU A 180 7.64 4.54 1.07
CA LEU A 180 6.89 3.65 0.20
C LEU A 180 7.75 2.91 -0.82
N PRO A 181 8.70 3.55 -1.53
CA PRO A 181 9.50 2.85 -2.52
C PRO A 181 10.34 1.72 -1.92
N PHE A 182 10.81 1.87 -0.68
CA PHE A 182 11.68 0.88 -0.03
C PHE A 182 10.89 -0.25 0.64
N VAL A 183 9.67 0.03 1.12
CA VAL A 183 8.76 -1.01 1.61
C VAL A 183 8.22 -1.85 0.45
N LEU A 184 7.92 -1.23 -0.70
CA LEU A 184 7.26 -1.90 -1.82
C LEU A 184 8.20 -2.43 -2.92
N ASN A 185 9.50 -2.13 -2.87
CA ASN A 185 10.48 -2.40 -3.94
C ASN A 185 10.36 -3.80 -4.56
N ASP A 186 10.28 -4.82 -3.70
CA ASP A 186 10.19 -6.24 -4.09
C ASP A 186 8.81 -6.87 -3.78
N LYS A 187 7.84 -6.08 -3.31
CA LYS A 187 6.52 -6.56 -2.85
C LYS A 187 5.43 -6.34 -3.88
N LEU A 188 5.36 -5.12 -4.42
CA LEU A 188 4.57 -4.85 -5.60
C LEU A 188 5.41 -5.36 -6.78
N LYS A 189 4.82 -6.00 -7.78
CA LYS A 189 5.54 -6.56 -8.95
C LYS A 189 5.07 -5.83 -10.21
N PRO A 190 5.98 -5.27 -11.03
CA PRO A 190 5.56 -4.58 -12.25
C PRO A 190 5.06 -5.58 -13.28
N ASP A 191 4.07 -5.17 -14.06
CA ASP A 191 3.76 -5.82 -15.32
C ASP A 191 4.51 -5.10 -16.46
N LEU A 192 5.74 -5.52 -16.73
CA LEU A 192 6.62 -4.89 -17.73
C LEU A 192 6.10 -5.02 -19.16
N ASP A 193 5.11 -5.89 -19.39
CA ASP A 193 4.44 -6.06 -20.67
C ASP A 193 3.21 -5.15 -20.81
N SER A 194 2.81 -4.44 -19.74
CA SER A 194 1.69 -3.51 -19.79
C SER A 194 1.97 -2.31 -20.71
N PRO A 195 0.94 -1.72 -21.35
CA PRO A 195 1.09 -0.58 -22.26
C PRO A 195 1.85 0.60 -21.65
N PHE A 196 1.73 0.81 -20.33
CA PHE A 196 2.45 1.85 -19.60
C PHE A 196 3.97 1.75 -19.75
N PHE A 197 4.56 0.56 -19.61
CA PHE A 197 6.01 0.37 -19.73
C PHE A 197 6.51 0.24 -21.17
N GLN A 198 5.59 0.13 -22.14
CA GLN A 198 5.91 0.12 -23.57
C GLN A 198 5.90 1.55 -24.16
N ALA A 199 5.26 2.50 -23.47
CA ALA A 199 5.26 3.90 -23.89
C ALA A 199 6.65 4.55 -23.75
N THR A 200 7.09 5.25 -24.80
CA THR A 200 8.44 5.86 -24.86
C THR A 200 8.73 6.84 -23.73
N SER A 201 7.70 7.53 -23.22
CA SER A 201 7.83 8.47 -22.09
C SER A 201 8.16 7.77 -20.76
N ASN A 202 7.90 6.47 -20.66
CA ASN A 202 7.92 5.72 -19.40
C ASN A 202 9.01 4.63 -19.39
N THR A 203 9.79 4.48 -20.46
CA THR A 203 10.79 3.41 -20.60
C THR A 203 11.83 3.42 -19.47
N GLY A 204 12.13 4.59 -18.89
CA GLY A 204 13.05 4.72 -17.75
C GLY A 204 12.58 3.97 -16.51
N PHE A 205 11.27 3.84 -16.29
CA PHE A 205 10.71 3.11 -15.14
C PHE A 205 10.93 1.58 -15.22
N ARG A 206 11.36 1.05 -16.37
CA ARG A 206 11.70 -0.37 -16.50
C ARG A 206 12.95 -0.73 -15.69
N SER A 207 13.88 0.22 -15.51
CA SER A 207 15.09 0.05 -14.70
C SER A 207 15.04 0.83 -13.39
N ASP A 208 14.31 1.95 -13.33
CA ASP A 208 14.14 2.75 -12.12
C ASP A 208 12.91 2.34 -11.30
N ARG A 209 13.10 1.31 -10.47
CA ARG A 209 12.05 0.75 -9.60
C ARG A 209 11.55 1.75 -8.57
N ILE A 210 12.46 2.51 -7.97
CA ILE A 210 12.16 3.49 -6.92
C ILE A 210 11.40 4.68 -7.51
N GLY A 211 11.84 5.18 -8.66
CA GLY A 211 11.14 6.23 -9.39
C GLY A 211 9.73 5.82 -9.81
N TRP A 212 9.55 4.58 -10.29
CA TRP A 212 8.24 4.04 -10.64
C TRP A 212 7.29 3.97 -9.43
N LEU A 213 7.75 3.47 -8.28
CA LEU A 213 6.92 3.41 -7.07
C LEU A 213 6.51 4.80 -6.57
N ARG A 214 7.41 5.79 -6.66
CA ARG A 214 7.06 7.19 -6.38
C ARG A 214 6.03 7.72 -7.36
N HIS A 215 6.19 7.43 -8.65
CA HIS A 215 5.23 7.82 -9.68
C HIS A 215 3.84 7.23 -9.40
N LEU A 216 3.72 5.95 -9.03
CA LEU A 216 2.44 5.34 -8.67
C LEU A 216 1.75 6.08 -7.52
N PHE A 217 2.49 6.42 -6.47
CA PHE A 217 1.94 7.13 -5.32
C PHE A 217 1.50 8.56 -5.68
N ASP A 218 2.34 9.29 -6.41
CA ASP A 218 2.05 10.66 -6.85
C ASP A 218 0.83 10.68 -7.79
N ALA A 219 0.74 9.74 -8.74
CA ALA A 219 -0.39 9.61 -9.66
C ALA A 219 -1.69 9.24 -8.93
N SER A 220 -1.61 8.35 -7.94
CA SER A 220 -2.76 7.99 -7.12
C SER A 220 -3.26 9.19 -6.29
N CYS A 221 -2.35 9.99 -5.71
CA CYS A 221 -2.72 11.21 -4.99
C CYS A 221 -3.37 12.24 -5.93
N GLN A 222 -2.83 12.44 -7.14
CA GLN A 222 -3.43 13.35 -8.12
C GLN A 222 -4.84 12.92 -8.52
N GLU A 223 -5.07 11.62 -8.68
CA GLU A 223 -6.40 11.09 -8.98
C GLU A 223 -7.36 11.26 -7.80
N TYR A 224 -6.89 11.02 -6.57
CA TYR A 224 -7.65 11.28 -5.33
C TYR A 224 -8.12 12.74 -5.26
N ASP A 225 -7.22 13.67 -5.55
CA ASP A 225 -7.52 15.10 -5.57
C ASP A 225 -8.49 15.46 -6.70
N ARG A 226 -8.32 14.89 -7.90
CA ARG A 226 -9.20 15.09 -9.05
C ARG A 226 -10.64 14.66 -8.77
N LEU A 227 -10.82 13.62 -7.95
CA LEU A 227 -12.11 13.10 -7.52
C LEU A 227 -12.74 13.90 -6.36
N GLU A 228 -12.02 14.87 -5.80
CA GLU A 228 -12.44 15.68 -4.65
C GLU A 228 -12.81 14.85 -3.41
N LEU A 229 -12.15 13.71 -3.20
CA LEU A 229 -12.54 12.74 -2.16
C LEU A 229 -12.37 13.28 -0.74
N ASP A 230 -11.48 14.26 -0.50
CA ASP A 230 -11.42 14.94 0.80
C ASP A 230 -12.74 15.65 1.16
N ALA A 231 -13.46 16.17 0.16
CA ALA A 231 -14.69 16.94 0.36
C ALA A 231 -15.96 16.11 0.12
N LYS A 232 -15.91 15.15 -0.82
CA LYS A 232 -17.09 14.41 -1.30
C LYS A 232 -16.78 12.93 -1.42
N ASP A 233 -16.99 12.19 -0.34
CA ASP A 233 -16.90 10.73 -0.34
C ASP A 233 -18.16 10.11 0.27
N PRO A 234 -19.17 9.84 -0.56
CA PRO A 234 -20.43 9.29 -0.09
C PRO A 234 -20.28 7.88 0.50
N VAL A 235 -19.25 7.12 0.12
CA VAL A 235 -19.01 5.77 0.64
C VAL A 235 -18.40 5.86 2.03
N ALA A 236 -17.42 6.73 2.23
CA ALA A 236 -16.86 7.01 3.55
C ALA A 236 -17.91 7.55 4.53
N ASP A 237 -18.82 8.41 4.09
CA ASP A 237 -19.91 8.92 4.92
C ASP A 237 -20.83 7.79 5.42
N LEU A 238 -21.22 6.88 4.51
CA LEU A 238 -22.04 5.71 4.85
C LEU A 238 -21.31 4.76 5.80
N ALA A 239 -20.00 4.57 5.61
CA ALA A 239 -19.18 3.77 6.51
C ALA A 239 -19.06 4.41 7.90
N ALA A 240 -18.86 5.73 7.99
CA ALA A 240 -18.80 6.48 9.23
C ALA A 240 -20.14 6.48 9.99
N GLU A 241 -21.28 6.44 9.28
CA GLU A 241 -22.59 6.24 9.90
C GLU A 241 -22.71 4.88 10.57
N LEU A 242 -22.22 3.81 9.94
CA LEU A 242 -22.25 2.48 10.54
C LEU A 242 -21.25 2.35 11.71
N GLN A 243 -20.08 2.98 11.62
CA GLN A 243 -19.07 2.96 12.69
C GLN A 243 -19.57 3.57 14.01
N ARG A 244 -20.55 4.48 13.95
CA ARG A 244 -21.23 5.01 15.15
C ARG A 244 -22.08 3.98 15.90
N GLY A 245 -22.28 2.80 15.30
CA GLY A 245 -23.09 1.73 15.86
C GLY A 245 -24.53 1.74 15.35
N LEU A 246 -25.23 0.64 15.61
CA LEU A 246 -26.63 0.43 15.24
C LEU A 246 -27.59 0.55 16.43
N GLU A 247 -27.06 0.69 17.65
CA GLU A 247 -27.87 0.79 18.86
C GLU A 247 -28.76 2.04 18.82
N GLY A 248 -30.07 1.86 19.07
CA GLY A 248 -31.07 2.93 19.05
C GLY A 248 -31.43 3.47 17.65
N VAL A 249 -31.04 2.78 16.57
CA VAL A 249 -31.41 3.18 15.20
C VAL A 249 -32.76 2.55 14.83
N GLU A 250 -33.79 3.38 14.71
CA GLU A 250 -35.15 2.92 14.40
C GLU A 250 -35.33 2.41 12.97
N GLU A 251 -36.33 1.53 12.77
CA GLU A 251 -36.65 0.91 11.47
C GLU A 251 -36.70 1.91 10.29
N PRO A 252 -37.39 3.07 10.38
CA PRO A 252 -37.47 4.01 9.26
C PRO A 252 -36.11 4.56 8.84
N GLU A 253 -35.21 4.77 9.80
CA GLU A 253 -33.87 5.27 9.54
C GLU A 253 -32.99 4.18 8.90
N VAL A 254 -33.10 2.93 9.35
CA VAL A 254 -32.42 1.79 8.71
C VAL A 254 -32.81 1.66 7.24
N ARG A 255 -34.13 1.71 6.94
CA ARG A 255 -34.63 1.66 5.55
C ARG A 255 -34.11 2.82 4.70
N LYS A 256 -34.05 4.03 5.27
CA LYS A 256 -33.50 5.21 4.59
C LYS A 256 -32.01 5.04 4.26
N ARG A 257 -31.21 4.47 5.17
CA ARG A 257 -29.79 4.19 4.95
C ARG A 257 -29.58 3.11 3.89
N LEU A 258 -30.37 2.03 3.91
CA LEU A 258 -30.37 1.01 2.85
C LEU A 258 -30.65 1.63 1.47
N ALA A 259 -31.69 2.46 1.36
CA ALA A 259 -32.02 3.14 0.11
C ALA A 259 -30.93 4.13 -0.36
N ARG A 260 -30.08 4.66 0.54
CA ARG A 260 -28.90 5.45 0.15
C ARG A 260 -27.79 4.57 -0.40
N ILE A 261 -27.52 3.44 0.24
CA ILE A 261 -26.52 2.47 -0.22
C ILE A 261 -26.88 1.95 -1.63
N GLU A 262 -28.13 1.54 -1.84
CA GLU A 262 -28.62 1.05 -3.13
C GLU A 262 -28.52 2.11 -4.24
N ARG A 263 -28.85 3.37 -3.92
CA ARG A 263 -28.65 4.50 -4.84
C ARG A 263 -27.19 4.70 -5.20
N GLN A 264 -26.28 4.58 -4.24
CA GLN A 264 -24.84 4.71 -4.48
C GLN A 264 -24.32 3.59 -5.38
N ILE A 265 -24.73 2.34 -5.12
CA ILE A 265 -24.40 1.19 -5.98
C ILE A 265 -24.91 1.44 -7.41
N ALA A 266 -26.17 1.86 -7.57
CA ALA A 266 -26.74 2.14 -8.88
C ALA A 266 -26.02 3.29 -9.60
N GLN A 267 -25.55 4.29 -8.85
CA GLN A 267 -24.79 5.41 -9.42
C GLN A 267 -23.42 4.97 -9.93
N ILE A 268 -22.70 4.13 -9.17
CA ILE A 268 -21.43 3.55 -9.61
C ILE A 268 -21.64 2.67 -10.84
N ALA A 269 -22.68 1.81 -10.83
CA ALA A 269 -22.99 0.90 -11.93
C ALA A 269 -23.27 1.62 -13.26
N LYS A 270 -23.83 2.84 -13.24
CA LYS A 270 -24.04 3.66 -14.46
C LYS A 270 -22.75 4.05 -15.18
N GLY A 271 -21.61 4.06 -14.49
CA GLY A 271 -20.30 4.38 -15.08
C GLY A 271 -19.79 3.33 -16.05
N GLY A 272 -20.34 2.11 -16.02
CA GLY A 272 -20.04 1.01 -16.94
C GLY A 272 -18.70 0.32 -16.71
N LYS A 273 -17.62 1.09 -16.49
CA LYS A 273 -16.26 0.57 -16.23
C LYS A 273 -15.95 0.57 -14.74
N ILE A 274 -15.41 -0.54 -14.25
CA ILE A 274 -14.97 -0.70 -12.86
C ILE A 274 -13.44 -0.63 -12.82
N TYR A 275 -12.94 0.20 -11.90
CA TYR A 275 -11.53 0.32 -11.57
C TYR A 275 -11.32 -0.09 -10.10
N GLY A 276 -10.07 -0.30 -9.70
CA GLY A 276 -9.72 -0.75 -8.35
C GLY A 276 -10.48 -0.05 -7.21
N PRO A 277 -10.42 1.29 -7.09
CA PRO A 277 -11.15 2.01 -6.04
C PRO A 277 -12.65 1.76 -6.04
N LEU A 278 -13.28 1.69 -7.22
CA LEU A 278 -14.72 1.44 -7.33
C LEU A 278 -15.09 0.00 -6.95
N HIS A 279 -14.20 -0.97 -7.21
CA HIS A 279 -14.40 -2.35 -6.78
C HIS A 279 -14.41 -2.45 -5.25
N ASP A 280 -13.42 -1.84 -4.57
CA ASP A 280 -13.35 -1.79 -3.11
C ASP A 280 -14.55 -1.05 -2.50
N ASP A 281 -14.96 0.08 -3.09
CA ASP A 281 -16.17 0.80 -2.67
C ASP A 281 -17.43 -0.06 -2.78
N LEU A 282 -17.59 -0.80 -3.88
CA LEU A 282 -18.73 -1.70 -4.08
C LEU A 282 -18.73 -2.87 -3.09
N LEU A 283 -17.57 -3.42 -2.76
CA LEU A 283 -17.43 -4.44 -1.71
C LEU A 283 -17.81 -3.90 -0.34
N LEU A 284 -17.36 -2.68 -0.01
CA LEU A 284 -17.74 -2.00 1.22
C LEU A 284 -19.25 -1.75 1.26
N LEU A 285 -19.83 -1.19 0.21
CA LEU A 285 -21.28 -0.95 0.10
C LEU A 285 -22.10 -2.24 0.25
N LYS A 286 -21.65 -3.35 -0.34
CA LYS A 286 -22.27 -4.67 -0.14
C LYS A 286 -22.24 -5.08 1.35
N SER A 287 -21.09 -4.91 2.01
CA SER A 287 -20.95 -5.20 3.45
C SER A 287 -21.85 -4.33 4.32
N LEU A 288 -21.94 -3.03 4.02
CA LEU A 288 -22.84 -2.10 4.69
C LEU A 288 -24.31 -2.51 4.49
N HIS A 289 -24.70 -2.83 3.25
CA HIS A 289 -26.05 -3.29 2.93
C HIS A 289 -26.42 -4.55 3.71
N GLN A 290 -25.54 -5.54 3.75
CA GLN A 290 -25.75 -6.78 4.49
C GLN A 290 -25.96 -6.52 5.99
N ARG A 291 -25.14 -5.65 6.60
CA ARG A 291 -25.25 -5.32 8.03
C ARG A 291 -26.56 -4.61 8.36
N TYR A 292 -26.96 -3.62 7.58
CA TYR A 292 -28.25 -2.94 7.78
C TYR A 292 -29.44 -3.86 7.52
N THR A 293 -29.36 -4.75 6.52
CA THR A 293 -30.41 -5.74 6.24
C THR A 293 -30.57 -6.72 7.40
N ASN A 294 -29.47 -7.23 7.95
CA ASN A 294 -29.51 -8.11 9.12
C ASN A 294 -30.10 -7.42 10.35
N TYR A 295 -29.74 -6.16 10.57
CA TYR A 295 -30.27 -5.37 11.67
C TYR A 295 -31.75 -5.03 11.52
N LEU A 296 -32.19 -4.68 10.30
CA LEU A 296 -33.60 -4.48 9.97
C LEU A 296 -34.41 -5.76 10.25
N HIS A 297 -33.89 -6.91 9.84
CA HIS A 297 -34.55 -8.19 10.10
C HIS A 297 -34.68 -8.46 11.61
N TRP A 298 -33.66 -8.12 12.40
CA TRP A 298 -33.72 -8.20 13.86
C TRP A 298 -34.78 -7.27 14.46
N LEU A 299 -34.88 -6.01 14.00
CA LEU A 299 -35.88 -5.04 14.47
C LEU A 299 -37.33 -5.46 14.18
N VAL A 300 -37.57 -6.15 13.06
CA VAL A 300 -38.92 -6.54 12.63
C VAL A 300 -39.36 -7.87 13.26
N GLN A 301 -38.42 -8.71 13.68
CA GLN A 301 -38.71 -10.00 14.34
C GLN A 301 -38.66 -9.94 15.87
N GLY A 302 -38.01 -8.93 16.45
CA GLY A 302 -38.00 -8.66 17.89
C GLY A 302 -39.23 -7.88 18.32
#